data_AF-A0A523J8F9-F1
#
_entry.id   AF-A0A523J8F9-F1
#
_cell.length_a   1.000
_cell.length_b   1.000
_cell.length_c   1.000
_cell.angle_alpha   90.00
_cell.angle_beta   90.00
_cell.angle_gamma   90.00
#
_symmetry.space_group_name_H-M   'P 1'
#
loop_
_entity.id
_entity.type
_entity.pdbx_description
1 polymer ?
#
loop_
_entity_poly.entity_id
_entity_poly.type
_entity_poly.pdbx_seq_one_letter_code
_entity_poly.pdbx_strand_id
1 'polypeptide(L)'
;MNRAGIELYTRQPADLPTLRALRRALEQAGECVSFTVASDGSERGSSEPPPCKVRVVVDCDDLAPVTRPERLVVIEDTLLPPTLFSHSERLSDPLATADLVLVPGPARAQHLRGRVAGEVAVCGLARLDELWRESGEMRVRARRKLGIPENGHVVLYAPTADPIHSATKVLGDEIASVTASGWMVLILPQAWPQAWLETQRALVASSPGLALLDAADQSTAMAAADVVVADGGSLLYEAIALGKGAIWVELTGAPSSARHEHRYADLGQRVHNVEELERALRSELSASPGAARFAAARSMLKNEILSCEGAAASQMAEEIRARFCPRPAAPEPVQASSDDQVLENIEAQVAFGDIPGARQALAAHLAAHPSPRAYRLLATICRREGELEEARLALERAEPLLREELARVLCERANLQLESDAHEAARATFEEAQRLAPELEDPWVGLGSLALHAGDAAGGERAFREALVRGKSGRTWCGLGLALVAQNRGREAVSSFEASLELEADRLAAVYGLVQAAFQCGELEAAERRVAAFVELHSGNLDMLFTLAGLRYQLGNRSGACEMLERIEVFKPDYPGLAELMEKLQA
;
A
#
# COMPACT_ATOMS: atom_id res chain seq x y z
N MET A 1 5.24 16.98 16.69
CA MET A 1 4.71 17.01 15.31
C MET A 1 3.20 17.16 15.41
N ASN A 2 2.64 18.18 14.77
CA ASN A 2 1.19 18.41 14.74
C ASN A 2 0.51 17.23 14.03
N ARG A 3 -0.49 16.63 14.68
CA ARG A 3 -1.24 15.47 14.19
C ARG A 3 -2.39 15.99 13.31
N ALA A 4 -2.42 15.56 12.05
CA ALA A 4 -3.33 16.08 11.03
C ALA A 4 -4.69 15.38 11.06
N GLY A 5 -5.78 16.16 11.10
CA GLY A 5 -7.13 15.61 10.93
C GLY A 5 -7.39 15.21 9.48
N ILE A 6 -7.76 13.95 9.25
CA ILE A 6 -8.09 13.41 7.91
C ILE A 6 -9.60 13.53 7.66
N GLU A 7 -10.04 13.72 6.42
CA GLU A 7 -11.44 13.58 6.02
C GLU A 7 -11.56 12.54 4.92
N LEU A 8 -12.45 11.56 5.10
CA LEU A 8 -12.74 10.58 4.06
C LEU A 8 -13.96 11.02 3.25
N TYR A 9 -13.85 10.94 1.93
CA TYR A 9 -14.92 11.30 1.03
C TYR A 9 -15.28 10.11 0.13
N THR A 10 -16.57 9.85 0.00
CA THR A 10 -17.12 8.86 -0.94
C THR A 10 -18.22 9.52 -1.76
N ARG A 11 -18.41 9.07 -3.00
CA ARG A 11 -19.40 9.67 -3.88
C ARG A 11 -20.82 9.19 -3.60
N GLN A 12 -20.99 7.96 -3.11
CA GLN A 12 -22.30 7.35 -3.02
C GLN A 12 -22.63 6.85 -1.61
N PRO A 13 -23.89 6.99 -1.15
CA PRO A 13 -24.35 6.36 0.09
C PRO A 13 -24.17 4.84 0.12
N ALA A 14 -24.10 4.19 -1.05
CA ALA A 14 -23.84 2.76 -1.20
C ALA A 14 -22.44 2.34 -0.72
N ASP A 15 -21.51 3.29 -0.54
CA ASP A 15 -20.11 3.06 -0.14
C ASP A 15 -19.96 2.95 1.39
N LEU A 16 -21.07 3.03 2.14
CA LEU A 16 -21.08 2.90 3.60
C LEU A 16 -20.44 1.60 4.13
N PRO A 17 -20.60 0.42 3.48
CA PRO A 17 -19.86 -0.78 3.86
C PRO A 17 -18.34 -0.64 3.72
N THR A 18 -17.87 -0.03 2.62
CA THR A 18 -16.45 0.27 2.37
C THR A 18 -15.88 1.12 3.51
N LEU A 19 -16.59 2.18 3.89
CA LEU A 19 -16.20 3.06 4.99
C LEU A 19 -16.19 2.35 6.37
N ARG A 20 -17.15 1.47 6.63
CA ARG A 20 -17.19 0.68 7.87
C ARG A 20 -16.03 -0.32 7.94
N ALA A 21 -15.69 -0.96 6.83
CA ALA A 21 -14.57 -1.88 6.74
C ALA A 21 -13.24 -1.14 6.97
N LEU A 22 -13.06 0.00 6.30
CA LEU A 22 -11.88 0.86 6.47
C LEU A 22 -11.76 1.39 7.91
N ARG A 23 -12.87 1.82 8.53
CA ARG A 23 -12.88 2.20 9.95
C ARG A 23 -12.34 1.09 10.84
N ARG A 24 -12.84 -0.13 10.70
CA ARG A 24 -12.37 -1.28 11.49
C ARG A 24 -10.88 -1.54 11.27
N ALA A 25 -10.41 -1.43 10.03
CA ALA A 25 -9.00 -1.63 9.69
C ALA A 25 -8.09 -0.56 10.32
N LEU A 26 -8.51 0.71 10.30
CA LEU A 26 -7.81 1.81 10.99
C LEU A 26 -7.80 1.63 12.52
N GLU A 27 -8.95 1.25 13.11
CA GLU A 27 -9.05 0.94 14.55
C GLU A 27 -8.13 -0.24 14.94
N GLN A 28 -8.07 -1.29 14.12
CA GLN A 28 -7.17 -2.43 14.31
C GLN A 28 -5.69 -2.06 14.18
N ALA A 29 -5.39 -1.08 13.33
CA ALA A 29 -4.06 -0.51 13.18
C ALA A 29 -3.68 0.46 14.31
N GLY A 30 -4.56 0.63 15.31
CA GLY A 30 -4.34 1.43 16.50
C GLY A 30 -4.64 2.91 16.32
N GLU A 31 -5.42 3.29 15.30
CA GLU A 31 -5.84 4.67 15.05
C GLU A 31 -7.20 4.96 15.71
N CYS A 32 -7.37 6.12 16.35
CA CYS A 32 -8.65 6.51 16.93
C CYS A 32 -9.55 7.10 15.83
N VAL A 33 -10.65 6.42 15.49
CA VAL A 33 -11.54 6.84 14.39
C VAL A 33 -12.87 7.36 14.93
N SER A 34 -13.15 8.64 14.70
CA SER A 34 -14.51 9.18 14.84
C SER A 34 -15.30 9.02 13.54
N PHE A 35 -16.58 8.67 13.61
CA PHE A 35 -17.41 8.41 12.44
C PHE A 35 -18.69 9.23 12.49
N THR A 36 -18.79 10.26 11.64
CA THR A 36 -20.01 11.06 11.47
C THR A 36 -20.44 11.05 10.02
N VAL A 37 -21.65 10.55 9.75
CA VAL A 37 -22.29 10.64 8.43
C VAL A 37 -22.97 12.00 8.35
N ALA A 38 -22.42 12.92 7.57
CA ALA A 38 -23.10 14.16 7.24
C ALA A 38 -24.01 13.92 6.03
N SER A 39 -25.32 13.93 6.24
CA SER A 39 -26.28 14.07 5.15
C SER A 39 -26.38 15.56 4.83
N ASP A 40 -25.78 16.03 3.73
CA ASP A 40 -25.98 17.41 3.30
C ASP A 40 -27.46 17.59 2.93
N GLY A 41 -28.20 18.25 3.83
CA GLY A 41 -29.59 18.60 3.65
C GLY A 41 -29.76 19.83 2.77
N SER A 42 -29.09 19.91 1.61
CA SER A 42 -29.38 20.95 0.61
C SER A 42 -28.59 20.73 -0.67
N GLU A 43 -29.24 20.20 -1.71
CA GLU A 43 -29.20 20.76 -3.07
C GLU A 43 -30.31 20.09 -3.89
N ARG A 44 -31.47 20.74 -3.96
CA ARG A 44 -32.50 20.41 -4.94
C ARG A 44 -32.02 20.93 -6.29
N GLY A 45 -31.54 20.06 -7.17
CA GLY A 45 -31.28 20.46 -8.56
C GLY A 45 -30.49 19.50 -9.45
N SER A 46 -29.69 18.57 -8.92
CA SER A 46 -28.93 17.61 -9.75
C SER A 46 -29.58 16.23 -9.74
N SER A 47 -29.42 15.48 -10.84
CA SER A 47 -29.89 14.09 -10.99
C SER A 47 -29.05 13.07 -10.23
N GLU A 48 -28.13 13.51 -9.39
CA GLU A 48 -27.21 12.67 -8.63
C GLU A 48 -27.65 12.61 -7.16
N PRO A 49 -27.56 11.43 -6.51
CA PRO A 49 -27.86 11.30 -5.09
C PRO A 49 -26.92 12.19 -4.26
N PRO A 50 -27.37 12.73 -3.11
CA PRO A 50 -26.54 13.62 -2.30
C PRO A 50 -25.27 12.89 -1.82
N PRO A 51 -24.09 13.54 -1.86
CA PRO A 51 -22.86 12.91 -1.44
C PRO A 51 -22.89 12.58 0.06
N CYS A 52 -22.44 11.38 0.41
CA CYS A 52 -22.16 11.04 1.80
C CYS A 52 -20.77 11.54 2.18
N LYS A 53 -20.69 12.67 2.87
CA LYS A 53 -19.45 13.11 3.51
C LYS A 53 -19.29 12.35 4.82
N VAL A 54 -18.20 11.60 4.93
CA VAL A 54 -17.90 10.84 6.14
C VAL A 54 -16.60 11.35 6.74
N ARG A 55 -16.76 12.26 7.70
CA ARG A 55 -15.61 12.80 8.40
C ARG A 55 -15.01 11.72 9.30
N VAL A 56 -13.73 11.43 9.10
CA VAL A 56 -12.94 10.50 9.91
C VAL A 56 -11.76 11.24 10.51
N VAL A 57 -11.96 11.83 11.69
CA VAL A 57 -10.83 12.36 12.44
C VAL A 57 -10.07 11.16 13.00
N VAL A 58 -8.86 10.95 12.49
CA VAL A 58 -7.87 10.04 13.07
C VAL A 58 -7.20 10.77 14.22
N ASP A 59 -7.72 10.59 15.44
CA ASP A 59 -7.12 11.15 16.64
C ASP A 59 -5.88 10.33 17.00
N CYS A 60 -4.73 10.99 17.07
CA CYS A 60 -3.59 10.45 17.79
C CYS A 60 -3.52 11.25 19.10
N ASP A 61 -3.76 10.58 20.24
CA ASP A 61 -3.85 11.03 21.65
C ASP A 61 -4.47 12.40 22.04
N ASP A 62 -5.46 12.32 22.94
CA ASP A 62 -5.84 13.25 24.02
C ASP A 62 -5.71 14.77 23.80
N LEU A 63 -6.09 15.28 22.62
CA LEU A 63 -6.35 16.71 22.41
C LEU A 63 -7.71 16.92 21.72
N ALA A 64 -8.38 18.02 22.09
CA ALA A 64 -9.75 18.34 21.74
C ALA A 64 -10.10 18.20 20.23
N PRO A 65 -11.37 17.91 19.88
CA PRO A 65 -11.78 17.59 18.50
C PRO A 65 -11.41 18.69 17.49
N VAL A 66 -10.67 18.30 16.46
CA VAL A 66 -10.26 19.16 15.34
C VAL A 66 -11.48 19.60 14.53
N THR A 67 -11.67 20.92 14.38
CA THR A 67 -12.88 21.51 13.77
C THR A 67 -12.84 21.61 12.23
N ARG A 68 -11.67 21.47 11.59
CA ARG A 68 -11.47 21.41 10.12
C ARG A 68 -10.41 20.36 9.74
N PRO A 69 -10.65 19.47 8.77
CA PRO A 69 -9.65 18.48 8.39
C PRO A 69 -8.53 19.17 7.58
N GLU A 70 -7.28 18.79 7.84
CA GLU A 70 -6.11 19.31 7.14
C GLU A 70 -5.84 18.53 5.84
N ARG A 71 -6.37 17.30 5.71
CA ARG A 71 -6.16 16.41 4.57
C ARG A 71 -7.47 15.78 4.09
N LEU A 72 -7.62 15.65 2.78
CA LEU A 72 -8.77 15.02 2.12
C LEU A 72 -8.35 13.72 1.43
N VAL A 73 -8.97 12.61 1.81
CA VAL A 73 -8.80 11.30 1.17
C VAL A 73 -10.10 10.92 0.48
N VAL A 74 -10.04 10.60 -0.81
CA VAL A 74 -11.21 10.18 -1.59
C VAL A 74 -11.15 8.68 -1.83
N ILE A 75 -12.24 7.99 -1.52
CA ILE A 75 -12.46 6.59 -1.87
C ILE A 75 -13.32 6.55 -3.13
N GLU A 76 -12.77 5.99 -4.20
CA GLU A 76 -13.42 5.88 -5.50
C GLU A 76 -13.70 4.40 -5.77
N ASP A 77 -14.96 4.01 -5.93
CA ASP A 77 -15.37 2.62 -6.21
C ASP A 77 -15.51 2.33 -7.73
N THR A 78 -15.28 3.34 -8.58
CA THR A 78 -15.38 3.20 -10.04
C THR A 78 -14.24 2.33 -10.61
N LEU A 79 -14.59 1.16 -11.15
CA LEU A 79 -13.63 0.21 -11.74
C LEU A 79 -13.00 0.70 -13.05
N LEU A 80 -13.81 1.19 -13.98
CA LEU A 80 -13.39 1.69 -15.29
C LEU A 80 -13.94 3.08 -15.53
N PRO A 81 -13.20 3.98 -16.19
CA PRO A 81 -13.74 5.27 -16.59
C PRO A 81 -14.86 5.08 -17.64
N PRO A 82 -15.87 5.97 -17.67
CA PRO A 82 -17.02 5.86 -18.58
C PRO A 82 -16.61 5.78 -20.07
N THR A 83 -15.43 6.30 -20.40
CA THR A 83 -14.76 6.20 -21.70
C THR A 83 -13.25 6.16 -21.45
N LEU A 84 -12.60 5.01 -21.66
CA LEU A 84 -11.18 4.76 -21.33
C LEU A 84 -10.15 5.65 -22.06
N PHE A 85 -10.57 6.61 -22.89
CA PHE A 85 -9.70 7.59 -23.53
C PHE A 85 -10.32 8.98 -23.72
N SER A 86 -11.41 9.34 -23.05
CA SER A 86 -11.85 10.74 -23.08
C SER A 86 -11.10 11.55 -22.03
N HIS A 87 -10.26 12.47 -22.48
CA HIS A 87 -9.71 13.54 -21.63
C HIS A 87 -10.80 14.50 -21.11
N SER A 88 -12.08 14.22 -21.40
CA SER A 88 -13.24 15.06 -21.09
C SER A 88 -14.00 14.68 -19.82
N GLU A 89 -13.62 13.62 -19.06
CA GLU A 89 -14.23 13.41 -17.74
C GLU A 89 -13.87 14.60 -16.83
N ARG A 90 -14.87 15.40 -16.48
CA ARG A 90 -14.74 16.48 -15.51
C ARG A 90 -14.75 15.88 -14.11
N LEU A 91 -13.63 15.96 -13.40
CA LEU A 91 -13.55 15.47 -12.03
C LEU A 91 -14.37 16.39 -11.12
N SER A 92 -15.08 15.80 -10.17
CA SER A 92 -15.74 16.52 -9.07
C SER A 92 -14.69 17.23 -8.22
N ASP A 93 -15.00 18.41 -7.69
CA ASP A 93 -14.05 19.20 -6.88
C ASP A 93 -13.36 18.37 -5.77
N PRO A 94 -14.05 17.54 -4.96
CA PRO A 94 -13.39 16.73 -3.94
C PRO A 94 -12.38 15.72 -4.50
N LEU A 95 -12.67 15.13 -5.67
CA LEU A 95 -11.77 14.18 -6.32
C LEU A 95 -10.56 14.89 -6.91
N ALA A 96 -10.75 16.08 -7.49
CA ALA A 96 -9.66 16.86 -8.06
C ALA A 96 -8.71 17.42 -6.98
N THR A 97 -9.22 17.79 -5.81
CA THR A 97 -8.44 18.41 -4.72
C THR A 97 -7.97 17.45 -3.63
N ALA A 98 -8.24 16.15 -3.76
CA ALA A 98 -7.83 15.15 -2.78
C ALA A 98 -6.30 15.08 -2.61
N ASP A 99 -5.84 14.94 -1.37
CA ASP A 99 -4.44 14.64 -1.02
C ASP A 99 -4.09 13.17 -1.32
N LEU A 100 -5.07 12.28 -1.25
CA LEU A 100 -4.94 10.87 -1.61
C LEU A 100 -6.25 10.35 -2.20
N VAL A 101 -6.16 9.58 -3.29
CA VAL A 101 -7.28 8.87 -3.89
C VAL A 101 -7.02 7.37 -3.83
N LEU A 102 -7.92 6.64 -3.16
CA LEU A 102 -7.91 5.19 -3.07
C LEU A 102 -8.81 4.63 -4.16
N VAL A 103 -8.25 3.78 -5.04
CA VAL A 103 -8.95 3.24 -6.20
C VAL A 103 -8.92 1.71 -6.22
N PRO A 104 -9.88 1.05 -6.92
CA PRO A 104 -10.03 -0.39 -6.88
C PRO A 104 -9.00 -1.16 -7.70
N GLY A 105 -8.38 -0.52 -8.69
CA GLY A 105 -7.45 -1.21 -9.57
C GLY A 105 -6.61 -0.31 -10.48
N PRO A 106 -5.65 -0.91 -11.21
CA PRO A 106 -4.65 -0.18 -11.97
C PRO A 106 -5.20 0.71 -13.08
N ALA A 107 -6.24 0.29 -13.80
CA ALA A 107 -6.85 1.10 -14.87
C ALA A 107 -7.40 2.44 -14.35
N ARG A 108 -8.14 2.43 -13.23
CA ARG A 108 -8.64 3.68 -12.62
C ARG A 108 -7.49 4.52 -12.08
N ALA A 109 -6.46 3.89 -11.50
CA ALA A 109 -5.27 4.62 -11.02
C ALA A 109 -4.57 5.36 -12.16
N GLN A 110 -4.31 4.68 -13.27
CA GLN A 110 -3.68 5.26 -14.45
C GLN A 110 -4.49 6.43 -15.00
N HIS A 111 -5.81 6.33 -14.99
CA HIS A 111 -6.70 7.39 -15.48
C HIS A 111 -6.75 8.64 -14.59
N LEU A 112 -6.50 8.51 -13.28
CA LEU A 112 -6.53 9.63 -12.33
C LEU A 112 -5.15 10.25 -12.07
N ARG A 113 -4.06 9.49 -12.25
CA ARG A 113 -2.69 9.99 -12.11
C ARG A 113 -2.45 11.19 -13.03
N GLY A 114 -1.96 12.28 -12.46
CA GLY A 114 -1.74 13.56 -13.17
C GLY A 114 -3.00 14.40 -13.38
N ARG A 115 -4.16 14.00 -12.85
CA ARG A 115 -5.43 14.77 -12.93
C ARG A 115 -6.01 15.14 -11.57
N VAL A 116 -5.50 14.53 -10.50
CA VAL A 116 -5.81 14.88 -9.11
C VAL A 116 -4.61 15.58 -8.48
N ALA A 117 -4.85 16.42 -7.47
CA ALA A 117 -3.79 17.20 -6.81
C ALA A 117 -2.81 16.31 -6.02
N GLY A 118 -3.33 15.28 -5.36
CA GLY A 118 -2.57 14.36 -4.52
C GLY A 118 -2.22 13.04 -5.20
N GLU A 119 -1.91 12.05 -4.39
CA GLU A 119 -1.48 10.73 -4.85
C GLU A 119 -2.66 9.80 -5.17
N VAL A 120 -2.40 8.73 -5.94
CA VAL A 120 -3.39 7.70 -6.27
C VAL A 120 -2.84 6.32 -5.92
N ALA A 121 -3.52 5.63 -5.00
CA ALA A 121 -3.16 4.31 -4.50
C ALA A 121 -4.17 3.23 -4.91
N VAL A 122 -3.67 2.06 -5.32
CA VAL A 122 -4.49 0.91 -5.71
C VAL A 122 -4.70 0.03 -4.50
N CYS A 123 -5.94 -0.07 -4.01
CA CYS A 123 -6.26 -0.79 -2.77
C CYS A 123 -7.34 -1.86 -2.93
N GLY A 124 -8.03 -1.94 -4.06
CA GLY A 124 -9.17 -2.86 -4.22
C GLY A 124 -10.51 -2.31 -3.71
N LEU A 125 -11.52 -3.17 -3.62
CA LEU A 125 -12.86 -2.83 -3.13
C LEU A 125 -13.12 -3.43 -1.75
N ALA A 126 -13.06 -2.62 -0.69
CA ALA A 126 -13.23 -3.07 0.69
C ALA A 126 -14.58 -3.79 0.94
N ARG A 127 -15.66 -3.40 0.25
CA ARG A 127 -16.95 -4.08 0.34
C ARG A 127 -16.96 -5.53 -0.16
N LEU A 128 -15.92 -5.96 -0.89
CA LEU A 128 -15.76 -7.34 -1.34
C LEU A 128 -14.94 -8.19 -0.38
N ASP A 129 -14.26 -7.61 0.62
CA ASP A 129 -13.31 -8.34 1.44
C ASP A 129 -13.94 -9.49 2.23
N GLU A 130 -15.06 -9.23 2.89
CA GLU A 130 -15.82 -10.26 3.63
C GLU A 130 -16.38 -11.32 2.68
N LEU A 131 -16.81 -10.93 1.47
CA LEU A 131 -17.33 -11.85 0.46
C LEU A 131 -16.25 -12.78 -0.09
N TRP A 132 -15.00 -12.30 -0.15
CA TRP A 132 -13.85 -13.09 -0.56
C TRP A 132 -13.46 -14.11 0.52
N ARG A 133 -13.38 -13.68 1.79
CA ARG A 133 -12.90 -14.51 2.91
C ARG A 133 -13.92 -15.56 3.38
N GLU A 134 -15.19 -15.19 3.48
CA GLU A 134 -16.24 -16.01 4.13
C GLU A 134 -17.40 -16.31 3.17
N SER A 135 -17.09 -16.56 1.89
CA SER A 135 -18.08 -16.65 0.80
C SER A 135 -19.26 -17.61 1.08
N GLY A 136 -19.02 -18.72 1.76
CA GLY A 136 -20.05 -19.71 2.13
C GLY A 136 -20.98 -19.25 3.26
N GLU A 137 -20.41 -18.75 4.36
CA GLU A 137 -21.19 -18.28 5.52
C GLU A 137 -21.97 -16.99 5.20
N MET A 138 -21.32 -16.07 4.47
CA MET A 138 -21.94 -14.82 4.03
C MET A 138 -23.12 -15.05 3.09
N ARG A 139 -23.03 -16.05 2.21
CA ARG A 139 -24.16 -16.46 1.35
C ARG A 139 -25.37 -16.89 2.18
N VAL A 140 -25.18 -17.72 3.21
CA VAL A 140 -26.27 -18.17 4.09
C VAL A 140 -26.90 -17.00 4.82
N ARG A 141 -26.06 -16.11 5.39
CA ARG A 141 -26.53 -14.92 6.10
C ARG A 141 -27.31 -13.96 5.20
N ALA A 142 -26.82 -13.74 3.98
CA ALA A 142 -27.47 -12.86 3.01
C ALA A 142 -28.82 -13.42 2.55
N ARG A 143 -28.90 -14.72 2.26
CA ARG A 143 -30.17 -15.39 1.90
C ARG A 143 -31.19 -15.28 3.04
N ARG A 144 -30.77 -15.51 4.28
CA ARG A 144 -31.63 -15.33 5.45
C ARG A 144 -32.12 -13.89 5.60
N LYS A 145 -31.26 -12.89 5.41
CA LYS A 145 -31.63 -11.46 5.47
C LYS A 145 -32.67 -11.10 4.41
N LEU A 146 -32.53 -11.66 3.20
CA LEU A 146 -33.44 -11.43 2.08
C LEU A 146 -34.70 -12.33 2.08
N GLY A 147 -34.84 -13.24 3.07
CA GLY A 147 -35.95 -14.18 3.12
C GLY A 147 -35.93 -15.25 2.02
N ILE A 148 -34.76 -15.52 1.44
CA ILE A 148 -34.57 -16.48 0.35
C ILE A 148 -34.26 -17.87 0.96
N PRO A 149 -34.85 -18.96 0.45
CA PRO A 149 -34.51 -20.31 0.87
C PRO A 149 -33.01 -20.60 0.76
N GLU A 150 -32.45 -21.33 1.72
CA GLU A 150 -31.03 -21.71 1.70
C GLU A 150 -30.71 -22.60 0.49
N ASN A 151 -31.66 -23.47 0.11
CA ASN A 151 -31.58 -24.36 -1.04
C ASN A 151 -32.15 -23.72 -2.31
N GLY A 152 -31.49 -23.96 -3.44
CA GLY A 152 -31.88 -23.43 -4.75
C GLY A 152 -30.89 -22.41 -5.31
N HIS A 153 -31.05 -22.10 -6.59
CA HIS A 153 -30.19 -21.18 -7.31
C HIS A 153 -30.77 -19.77 -7.30
N VAL A 154 -29.89 -18.78 -7.08
CA VAL A 154 -30.23 -17.36 -7.04
C VAL A 154 -29.51 -16.64 -8.18
N VAL A 155 -30.28 -15.95 -9.01
CA VAL A 155 -29.79 -15.13 -10.12
C VAL A 155 -29.95 -13.67 -9.74
N LEU A 156 -28.86 -12.91 -9.77
CA LEU A 156 -28.89 -11.46 -9.58
C LEU A 156 -28.97 -10.78 -10.94
N TYR A 157 -30.11 -10.16 -11.24
CA TYR A 157 -30.32 -9.36 -12.43
C TYR A 157 -30.12 -7.88 -12.08
N ALA A 158 -29.09 -7.26 -12.66
CA ALA A 158 -28.65 -5.90 -12.32
C ALA A 158 -28.48 -5.01 -13.56
N PRO A 159 -29.59 -4.66 -14.23
CA PRO A 159 -29.61 -3.73 -15.36
C PRO A 159 -29.17 -2.30 -14.99
N THR A 160 -28.43 -1.64 -15.87
CA THR A 160 -28.10 -0.22 -15.74
C THR A 160 -29.33 0.69 -15.85
N ALA A 161 -29.23 1.90 -15.29
CA ALA A 161 -30.21 2.98 -15.48
C ALA A 161 -30.11 3.68 -16.85
N ASP A 162 -29.17 3.29 -17.72
CA ASP A 162 -28.98 3.94 -19.02
C ASP A 162 -30.21 3.69 -19.92
N PRO A 163 -31.03 4.71 -20.22
CA PRO A 163 -32.25 4.52 -21.00
C PRO A 163 -31.95 4.06 -22.44
N ILE A 164 -30.72 4.19 -22.91
CA ILE A 164 -30.28 3.78 -24.24
C ILE A 164 -29.76 2.34 -24.19
N HIS A 165 -28.97 1.99 -23.18
CA HIS A 165 -28.21 0.74 -23.12
C HIS A 165 -28.61 -0.22 -21.99
N SER A 166 -29.79 -0.07 -21.41
CA SER A 166 -30.28 -0.93 -20.33
C SER A 166 -30.62 -2.36 -20.80
N ALA A 167 -30.25 -3.37 -20.03
CA ALA A 167 -30.66 -4.77 -20.23
C ALA A 167 -32.19 -4.95 -20.24
N THR A 168 -32.92 -4.01 -19.62
CA THR A 168 -34.38 -3.98 -19.63
C THR A 168 -34.98 -3.89 -21.04
N LYS A 169 -34.22 -3.44 -22.03
CA LYS A 169 -34.67 -3.46 -23.43
C LYS A 169 -34.61 -4.83 -24.08
N VAL A 170 -33.75 -5.70 -23.58
CA VAL A 170 -33.51 -7.03 -24.12
C VAL A 170 -34.37 -8.05 -23.38
N LEU A 171 -34.33 -7.99 -22.05
CA LEU A 171 -35.00 -8.98 -21.20
C LEU A 171 -36.32 -8.47 -20.61
N GLY A 172 -36.46 -7.15 -20.43
CA GLY A 172 -37.69 -6.50 -19.98
C GLY A 172 -38.47 -7.27 -18.90
N ASP A 173 -39.74 -7.50 -19.19
CA ASP A 173 -40.64 -8.30 -18.35
C ASP A 173 -40.46 -9.82 -18.56
N GLU A 174 -39.82 -10.22 -19.68
CA GLU A 174 -39.53 -11.63 -19.98
C GLU A 174 -38.58 -12.26 -18.96
N ILE A 175 -37.81 -11.47 -18.21
CA ILE A 175 -36.99 -11.95 -17.10
C ILE A 175 -37.80 -12.77 -16.07
N ALA A 176 -39.11 -12.49 -15.93
CA ALA A 176 -39.99 -13.25 -15.05
C ALA A 176 -40.13 -14.72 -15.49
N SER A 177 -40.01 -15.03 -16.79
CA SER A 177 -40.12 -16.39 -17.32
C SER A 177 -39.02 -17.32 -16.79
N VAL A 178 -37.83 -16.77 -16.50
CA VAL A 178 -36.68 -17.50 -15.95
C VAL A 178 -37.01 -18.16 -14.61
N THR A 179 -37.95 -17.60 -13.85
CA THR A 179 -38.41 -18.17 -12.56
C THR A 179 -39.12 -19.51 -12.71
N ALA A 180 -39.67 -19.82 -13.91
CA ALA A 180 -40.31 -21.11 -14.20
C ALA A 180 -39.34 -22.29 -14.10
N SER A 181 -38.03 -22.04 -14.22
CA SER A 181 -36.98 -23.04 -14.02
C SER A 181 -36.67 -23.32 -12.53
N GLY A 182 -37.42 -22.72 -11.60
CA GLY A 182 -37.26 -22.90 -10.15
C GLY A 182 -36.14 -22.06 -9.53
N TRP A 183 -35.60 -21.10 -10.28
CA TRP A 183 -34.56 -20.17 -9.80
C TRP A 183 -35.19 -18.92 -9.21
N MET A 184 -34.60 -18.41 -8.13
CA MET A 184 -34.96 -17.11 -7.56
C MET A 184 -34.22 -16.01 -8.32
N VAL A 185 -34.94 -15.02 -8.83
CA VAL A 185 -34.36 -13.86 -9.53
C VAL A 185 -34.47 -12.62 -8.64
N LEU A 186 -33.33 -12.02 -8.33
CA LEU A 186 -33.24 -10.77 -7.58
C LEU A 186 -32.96 -9.64 -8.55
N ILE A 187 -33.86 -8.65 -8.62
CA ILE A 187 -33.68 -7.45 -9.42
C ILE A 187 -33.00 -6.40 -8.54
N LEU A 188 -31.79 -5.98 -8.92
CA LEU A 188 -31.04 -4.91 -8.27
C LEU A 188 -31.13 -3.63 -9.13
N PRO A 189 -31.95 -2.64 -8.72
CA PRO A 189 -32.10 -1.40 -9.48
C PRO A 189 -30.89 -0.48 -9.27
N GLN A 190 -30.12 -0.21 -10.33
CA GLN A 190 -28.95 0.67 -10.29
C GLN A 190 -29.35 2.12 -10.59
N ALA A 191 -29.84 2.86 -9.58
CA ALA A 191 -30.27 4.27 -9.70
C ALA A 191 -31.42 4.52 -10.70
N TRP A 192 -32.38 3.60 -10.74
CA TRP A 192 -33.52 3.68 -11.65
C TRP A 192 -34.50 4.84 -11.37
N PRO A 193 -35.11 5.44 -12.41
CA PRO A 193 -36.23 6.36 -12.23
C PRO A 193 -37.42 5.69 -11.51
N GLN A 194 -38.20 6.46 -10.76
CA GLN A 194 -39.39 5.93 -10.03
C GLN A 194 -40.36 5.19 -10.94
N ALA A 195 -40.57 5.68 -12.18
CA ALA A 195 -41.43 5.02 -13.15
C ALA A 195 -40.99 3.57 -13.45
N TRP A 196 -39.68 3.32 -13.56
CA TRP A 196 -39.16 1.97 -13.80
C TRP A 196 -39.34 1.08 -12.57
N LEU A 197 -39.12 1.63 -11.36
CA LEU A 197 -39.35 0.91 -10.10
C LEU A 197 -40.82 0.50 -9.95
N GLU A 198 -41.76 1.37 -10.32
CA GLU A 198 -43.20 1.06 -10.28
C GLU A 198 -43.58 -0.09 -11.22
N THR A 199 -43.10 -0.06 -12.47
CA THR A 199 -43.32 -1.15 -13.43
C THR A 199 -42.79 -2.48 -12.88
N GLN A 200 -41.60 -2.45 -12.27
CA GLN A 200 -40.94 -3.66 -11.77
C GLN A 200 -41.56 -4.18 -10.48
N ARG A 201 -42.11 -3.30 -9.63
CA ARG A 201 -42.94 -3.71 -8.49
C ARG A 201 -44.21 -4.45 -8.94
N ALA A 202 -44.83 -4.00 -10.03
CA ALA A 202 -46.01 -4.67 -10.58
C ALA A 202 -45.66 -6.07 -11.12
N LEU A 203 -44.51 -6.21 -11.81
CA LEU A 203 -44.00 -7.50 -12.29
C LEU A 203 -43.67 -8.47 -11.15
N VAL A 204 -43.02 -7.97 -10.09
CA VAL A 204 -42.70 -8.76 -8.88
C VAL A 204 -43.98 -9.24 -8.18
N ALA A 205 -45.01 -8.38 -8.08
CA ALA A 205 -46.26 -8.75 -7.44
C ALA A 205 -47.00 -9.89 -8.16
N SER A 206 -46.78 -10.06 -9.46
CA SER A 206 -47.42 -11.10 -10.29
C SER A 206 -46.54 -12.32 -10.57
N SER A 207 -45.27 -12.32 -10.15
CA SER A 207 -44.27 -13.33 -10.51
C SER A 207 -43.62 -14.00 -9.29
N PRO A 208 -44.10 -15.17 -8.84
CA PRO A 208 -43.48 -15.92 -7.76
C PRO A 208 -42.02 -16.28 -8.11
N GLY A 209 -41.08 -15.99 -7.21
CA GLY A 209 -39.65 -16.23 -7.45
C GLY A 209 -38.89 -15.02 -8.01
N LEU A 210 -39.56 -13.88 -8.19
CA LEU A 210 -38.93 -12.61 -8.51
C LEU A 210 -38.96 -11.70 -7.25
N ALA A 211 -37.86 -10.99 -6.97
CA ALA A 211 -37.80 -10.03 -5.88
C ALA A 211 -37.06 -8.76 -6.29
N LEU A 212 -37.65 -7.58 -6.04
CA LEU A 212 -37.00 -6.29 -6.25
C LEU A 212 -36.27 -5.87 -4.97
N LEU A 213 -34.97 -5.63 -5.07
CA LEU A 213 -34.13 -5.20 -3.96
C LEU A 213 -34.06 -3.67 -3.86
N ASP A 214 -33.64 -3.19 -2.69
CA ASP A 214 -33.19 -1.82 -2.51
C ASP A 214 -31.77 -1.66 -3.10
N ALA A 215 -31.47 -0.50 -3.70
CA ALA A 215 -30.14 -0.19 -4.23
C ALA A 215 -29.04 -0.28 -3.15
N ALA A 216 -29.38 -0.06 -1.88
CA ALA A 216 -28.45 -0.19 -0.75
C ALA A 216 -28.02 -1.65 -0.44
N ASP A 217 -28.66 -2.66 -1.05
CA ASP A 217 -28.40 -4.07 -0.75
C ASP A 217 -27.42 -4.77 -1.72
N GLN A 218 -26.69 -4.05 -2.58
CA GLN A 218 -25.79 -4.64 -3.59
C GLN A 218 -24.84 -5.72 -3.03
N SER A 219 -24.17 -5.47 -1.90
CA SER A 219 -23.25 -6.46 -1.30
C SER A 219 -23.99 -7.69 -0.76
N THR A 220 -25.18 -7.49 -0.18
CA THR A 220 -26.08 -8.57 0.26
C THR A 220 -26.55 -9.40 -0.95
N ALA A 221 -26.93 -8.72 -2.03
CA ALA A 221 -27.39 -9.33 -3.28
C ALA A 221 -26.28 -10.17 -3.92
N MET A 222 -25.08 -9.61 -4.02
CA MET A 222 -23.89 -10.28 -4.52
C MET A 222 -23.56 -11.53 -3.69
N ALA A 223 -23.62 -11.44 -2.35
CA ALA A 223 -23.40 -12.57 -1.46
C ALA A 223 -24.41 -13.71 -1.72
N ALA A 224 -25.70 -13.38 -1.85
CA ALA A 224 -26.77 -14.36 -2.02
C ALA A 224 -26.75 -15.06 -3.39
N ALA A 225 -26.28 -14.37 -4.43
CA ALA A 225 -26.31 -14.81 -5.83
C ALA A 225 -25.33 -15.95 -6.16
N ASP A 226 -25.77 -16.85 -7.04
CA ASP A 226 -24.93 -17.85 -7.70
C ASP A 226 -24.40 -17.33 -9.05
N VAL A 227 -25.24 -16.60 -9.78
CA VAL A 227 -24.93 -16.01 -11.09
C VAL A 227 -25.39 -14.56 -11.13
N VAL A 228 -24.58 -13.69 -11.73
CA VAL A 228 -24.90 -12.28 -11.97
C VAL A 228 -25.16 -12.05 -13.45
N VAL A 229 -26.26 -11.38 -13.76
CA VAL A 229 -26.72 -11.02 -15.10
C VAL A 229 -26.79 -9.50 -15.17
N ALA A 230 -26.00 -8.88 -16.05
CA ALA A 230 -25.98 -7.43 -16.21
C ALA A 230 -25.57 -7.04 -17.64
N ASP A 231 -25.78 -5.77 -17.96
CA ASP A 231 -25.46 -5.08 -19.22
C ASP A 231 -24.21 -4.20 -19.13
N GLY A 232 -23.68 -3.99 -17.92
CA GLY A 232 -22.47 -3.19 -17.65
C GLY A 232 -21.38 -3.99 -16.93
N GLY A 233 -20.12 -3.59 -17.16
CA GLY A 233 -18.96 -4.36 -16.74
C GLY A 233 -18.71 -4.42 -15.23
N SER A 234 -19.00 -3.36 -14.48
CA SER A 234 -18.51 -3.26 -13.09
C SER A 234 -18.98 -4.40 -12.18
N LEU A 235 -20.29 -4.66 -12.13
CA LEU A 235 -20.84 -5.73 -11.28
C LEU A 235 -20.46 -7.13 -11.78
N LEU A 236 -20.27 -7.30 -13.09
CA LEU A 236 -19.81 -8.57 -13.67
C LEU A 236 -18.35 -8.85 -13.30
N TYR A 237 -17.48 -7.85 -13.31
CA TYR A 237 -16.09 -8.01 -12.86
C TYR A 237 -16.01 -8.36 -11.37
N GLU A 238 -16.87 -7.77 -10.54
CA GLU A 238 -16.98 -8.14 -9.12
C GLU A 238 -17.43 -9.60 -8.96
N ALA A 239 -18.41 -10.05 -9.74
CA ALA A 239 -18.87 -11.43 -9.72
C ALA A 239 -17.77 -12.42 -10.13
N ILE A 240 -17.05 -12.12 -11.22
CA ILE A 240 -15.92 -12.93 -11.71
C ILE A 240 -14.78 -12.95 -10.68
N ALA A 241 -14.48 -11.80 -10.06
CA ALA A 241 -13.51 -11.71 -8.97
C ALA A 241 -13.91 -12.68 -7.84
N LEU A 242 -15.18 -12.68 -7.41
CA LEU A 242 -15.68 -13.60 -6.39
C LEU A 242 -15.86 -15.05 -6.87
N GLY A 243 -15.53 -15.37 -8.13
CA GLY A 243 -15.69 -16.71 -8.71
C GLY A 243 -17.14 -17.13 -8.94
N LYS A 244 -18.06 -16.17 -9.04
CA LYS A 244 -19.49 -16.38 -9.35
C LYS A 244 -19.70 -16.42 -10.86
N GLY A 245 -20.79 -17.04 -11.30
CA GLY A 245 -21.17 -17.01 -12.71
C GLY A 245 -21.49 -15.58 -13.16
N ALA A 246 -21.14 -15.23 -14.39
CA ALA A 246 -21.35 -13.90 -14.95
C ALA A 246 -21.89 -14.01 -16.38
N ILE A 247 -23.00 -13.32 -16.65
CA ILE A 247 -23.68 -13.32 -17.94
C ILE A 247 -23.91 -11.87 -18.38
N TRP A 248 -23.47 -11.55 -19.58
CA TRP A 248 -23.61 -10.24 -20.21
C TRP A 248 -24.84 -10.18 -21.10
N VAL A 249 -25.69 -9.18 -20.88
CA VAL A 249 -26.82 -8.88 -21.77
C VAL A 249 -26.37 -7.85 -22.81
N GLU A 250 -26.20 -8.28 -24.06
CA GLU A 250 -25.69 -7.43 -25.12
C GLU A 250 -26.81 -6.88 -26.01
N LEU A 251 -26.84 -5.56 -26.16
CA LEU A 251 -27.79 -4.88 -27.04
C LEU A 251 -27.32 -4.96 -28.50
N THR A 252 -28.17 -5.49 -29.38
CA THR A 252 -27.92 -5.51 -30.82
C THR A 252 -27.89 -4.09 -31.38
N GLY A 253 -26.76 -3.67 -31.98
CA GLY A 253 -26.63 -2.41 -32.72
C GLY A 253 -25.87 -1.27 -32.02
N ALA A 254 -25.35 -1.48 -30.81
CA ALA A 254 -24.44 -0.52 -30.19
C ALA A 254 -23.05 -0.58 -30.89
N PRO A 255 -22.41 0.56 -31.25
CA PRO A 255 -21.10 0.53 -31.89
C PRO A 255 -20.06 -0.11 -30.97
N SER A 256 -19.46 -1.22 -31.42
CA SER A 256 -18.50 -2.01 -30.63
C SER A 256 -17.26 -1.21 -30.21
N SER A 257 -16.94 -0.14 -30.95
CA SER A 257 -15.77 0.72 -30.75
C SER A 257 -15.88 1.72 -29.59
N ALA A 258 -17.05 1.88 -28.96
CA ALA A 258 -17.28 2.96 -27.98
C ALA A 258 -17.18 2.52 -26.50
N ARG A 259 -17.28 1.23 -26.18
CA ARG A 259 -17.25 0.73 -24.79
C ARG A 259 -16.07 -0.21 -24.59
N HIS A 260 -15.06 0.24 -23.87
CA HIS A 260 -13.91 -0.58 -23.48
C HIS A 260 -14.27 -1.74 -22.56
N GLU A 261 -15.46 -1.69 -21.95
CA GLU A 261 -16.08 -2.82 -21.24
C GLU A 261 -16.16 -4.08 -22.12
N HIS A 262 -16.25 -3.94 -23.45
CA HIS A 262 -16.24 -5.09 -24.37
C HIS A 262 -14.91 -5.84 -24.43
N ARG A 263 -13.77 -5.22 -24.07
CA ARG A 263 -12.46 -5.90 -24.04
C ARG A 263 -12.46 -7.11 -23.10
N TYR A 264 -13.34 -7.09 -22.10
CA TYR A 264 -13.46 -8.11 -21.06
C TYR A 264 -14.79 -8.87 -21.14
N ALA A 265 -15.59 -8.62 -22.18
CA ALA A 265 -16.89 -9.26 -22.33
C ALA A 265 -16.79 -10.78 -22.57
N ASP A 266 -15.65 -11.25 -23.09
CA ASP A 266 -15.37 -12.68 -23.27
C ASP A 266 -15.09 -13.42 -21.95
N LEU A 267 -14.99 -12.71 -20.82
CA LEU A 267 -14.83 -13.32 -19.49
C LEU A 267 -16.14 -13.97 -18.97
N GLY A 268 -17.28 -13.68 -19.62
CA GLY A 268 -18.60 -14.24 -19.28
C GLY A 268 -19.37 -14.66 -20.53
N GLN A 269 -20.48 -15.38 -20.34
CA GLN A 269 -21.37 -15.73 -21.47
C GLN A 269 -22.17 -14.51 -21.92
N ARG A 270 -22.37 -14.33 -23.22
CA ARG A 270 -23.13 -13.21 -23.80
C ARG A 270 -24.48 -13.69 -24.31
N VAL A 271 -25.52 -12.90 -24.06
CA VAL A 271 -26.89 -13.23 -24.42
C VAL A 271 -27.62 -12.02 -25.01
N HIS A 272 -28.53 -12.29 -25.93
CA HIS A 272 -29.29 -11.26 -26.66
C HIS A 272 -30.81 -11.40 -26.51
N ASN A 273 -31.27 -12.40 -25.76
CA ASN A 273 -32.69 -12.68 -25.51
C ASN A 273 -32.83 -13.61 -24.30
N VAL A 274 -34.08 -13.83 -23.85
CA VAL A 274 -34.36 -14.64 -22.67
C VAL A 274 -34.06 -16.14 -22.89
N GLU A 275 -34.23 -16.66 -24.10
CA GLU A 275 -33.96 -18.07 -24.41
C GLU A 275 -32.45 -18.41 -24.29
N GLU A 276 -31.60 -17.51 -24.79
CA GLU A 276 -30.15 -17.57 -24.60
C GLU A 276 -29.76 -17.42 -23.13
N LEU A 277 -30.42 -16.52 -22.40
CA LEU A 277 -30.22 -16.36 -20.96
C LEU A 277 -30.52 -17.66 -20.21
N GLU A 278 -31.64 -18.32 -20.47
CA GLU A 278 -31.98 -19.58 -19.81
C GLU A 278 -30.94 -20.67 -20.09
N ARG A 279 -30.46 -20.77 -21.33
CA ARG A 279 -29.40 -21.73 -21.71
C ARG A 279 -28.10 -21.42 -21.00
N ALA A 280 -27.70 -20.15 -20.95
CA ALA A 280 -26.50 -19.70 -20.26
C ALA A 280 -26.59 -19.97 -18.76
N LEU A 281 -27.73 -19.67 -18.13
CA LEU A 281 -27.99 -19.96 -16.71
C LEU A 281 -27.93 -21.44 -16.40
N ARG A 282 -28.50 -22.33 -17.23
CA ARG A 282 -28.37 -23.78 -17.05
C ARG A 282 -26.90 -24.21 -17.09
N SER A 283 -26.11 -23.67 -18.01
CA SER A 283 -24.68 -23.94 -18.11
C SER A 283 -23.92 -23.45 -16.87
N GLU A 284 -24.15 -22.21 -16.44
CA GLU A 284 -23.49 -21.60 -15.28
C GLU A 284 -23.84 -22.29 -13.95
N LEU A 285 -25.11 -22.66 -13.77
CA LEU A 285 -25.60 -23.25 -12.52
C LEU A 285 -25.33 -24.76 -12.41
N SER A 286 -25.11 -25.44 -13.55
CA SER A 286 -24.75 -26.87 -13.57
C SER A 286 -23.24 -27.13 -13.50
N ALA A 287 -22.41 -26.16 -13.90
CA ALA A 287 -20.98 -26.22 -13.71
C ALA A 287 -20.65 -26.25 -12.21
N SER A 288 -19.77 -27.15 -11.78
CA SER A 288 -19.24 -27.09 -10.41
C SER A 288 -18.58 -25.72 -10.21
N PRO A 289 -18.98 -24.91 -9.20
CA PRO A 289 -18.36 -23.62 -8.96
C PRO A 289 -16.88 -23.85 -8.65
N GLY A 290 -16.04 -23.54 -9.63
CA GLY A 290 -14.64 -23.92 -9.62
C GLY A 290 -13.75 -22.69 -9.65
N ALA A 291 -12.90 -22.56 -8.64
CA ALA A 291 -11.79 -21.61 -8.64
C ALA A 291 -10.90 -21.74 -9.90
N ALA A 292 -10.86 -22.90 -10.56
CA ALA A 292 -10.10 -23.13 -11.78
C ALA A 292 -10.65 -22.41 -13.02
N ARG A 293 -11.98 -22.35 -13.22
CA ARG A 293 -12.60 -21.75 -14.41
C ARG A 293 -12.31 -20.25 -14.50
N PHE A 294 -12.32 -19.56 -13.36
CA PHE A 294 -12.08 -18.13 -13.27
C PHE A 294 -10.65 -17.77 -12.86
N ALA A 295 -9.73 -18.73 -12.69
CA ALA A 295 -8.36 -18.43 -12.26
C ALA A 295 -7.64 -17.46 -13.21
N ALA A 296 -7.72 -17.72 -14.53
CA ALA A 296 -7.14 -16.86 -15.55
C ALA A 296 -7.82 -15.48 -15.59
N ALA A 297 -9.16 -15.45 -15.53
CA ALA A 297 -9.95 -14.23 -15.50
C ALA A 297 -9.64 -13.37 -14.26
N ARG A 298 -9.50 -13.97 -13.08
CA ARG A 298 -9.15 -13.27 -11.84
C ARG A 298 -7.73 -12.74 -11.87
N SER A 299 -6.78 -13.51 -12.39
CA SER A 299 -5.41 -13.03 -12.55
C SER A 299 -5.35 -11.82 -13.49
N MET A 300 -6.13 -11.83 -14.56
CA MET A 300 -6.23 -10.73 -15.50
C MET A 300 -6.92 -9.51 -14.87
N LEU A 301 -8.06 -9.70 -14.20
CA LEU A 301 -8.77 -8.63 -13.49
C LEU A 301 -7.89 -7.99 -12.40
N LYS A 302 -7.16 -8.79 -11.62
CA LYS A 302 -6.22 -8.31 -10.60
C LYS A 302 -5.19 -7.33 -11.18
N ASN A 303 -4.65 -7.66 -12.35
CA ASN A 303 -3.57 -6.88 -12.96
C ASN A 303 -4.07 -5.63 -13.70
N GLU A 304 -5.34 -5.58 -14.11
CA GLU A 304 -5.85 -4.51 -14.97
C GLU A 304 -6.96 -3.67 -14.34
N ILE A 305 -7.95 -4.27 -13.65
CA ILE A 305 -9.22 -3.60 -13.32
C ILE A 305 -9.52 -3.55 -11.83
N LEU A 306 -9.35 -4.67 -11.12
CA LEU A 306 -9.82 -4.85 -9.74
C LEU A 306 -8.86 -5.74 -8.97
N SER A 307 -8.16 -5.15 -8.00
CA SER A 307 -7.44 -5.91 -6.97
C SER A 307 -8.44 -6.48 -5.96
N CYS A 308 -8.54 -7.80 -5.85
CA CYS A 308 -9.46 -8.46 -4.91
C CYS A 308 -8.77 -9.65 -4.25
N GLU A 309 -8.30 -9.45 -3.02
CA GLU A 309 -7.57 -10.46 -2.23
C GLU A 309 -8.13 -10.61 -0.80
N GLY A 310 -9.24 -9.95 -0.49
CA GLY A 310 -9.83 -9.98 0.85
C GLY A 310 -9.18 -9.05 1.87
N ALA A 311 -8.28 -8.16 1.43
CA ALA A 311 -7.48 -7.28 2.27
C ALA A 311 -7.56 -5.80 1.85
N ALA A 312 -8.53 -5.40 1.03
CA ALA A 312 -8.62 -4.05 0.50
C ALA A 312 -8.78 -2.98 1.58
N ALA A 313 -9.61 -3.23 2.61
CA ALA A 313 -9.78 -2.31 3.74
C ALA A 313 -8.47 -2.10 4.52
N SER A 314 -7.67 -3.17 4.70
CA SER A 314 -6.38 -3.11 5.36
C SER A 314 -5.34 -2.36 4.53
N GLN A 315 -5.31 -2.60 3.21
CA GLN A 315 -4.45 -1.86 2.27
C GLN A 315 -4.81 -0.37 2.26
N MET A 316 -6.10 -0.02 2.23
CA MET A 316 -6.55 1.36 2.34
C MET A 316 -6.09 2.02 3.64
N ALA A 317 -6.20 1.32 4.77
CA ALA A 317 -5.75 1.83 6.08
C ALA A 317 -4.23 2.03 6.11
N GLU A 318 -3.46 1.11 5.53
CA GLU A 318 -2.01 1.19 5.43
C GLU A 318 -1.56 2.39 4.58
N GLU A 319 -2.16 2.60 3.40
CA GLU A 319 -1.84 3.74 2.54
C GLU A 319 -2.12 5.10 3.21
N ILE A 320 -3.20 5.17 4.00
CA ILE A 320 -3.54 6.34 4.82
C ILE A 320 -2.49 6.54 5.93
N ARG A 321 -2.14 5.46 6.65
CA ARG A 321 -1.19 5.53 7.77
C ARG A 321 0.22 5.89 7.31
N ALA A 322 0.70 5.26 6.25
CA ALA A 322 2.02 5.50 5.67
C ALA A 322 2.22 6.98 5.29
N ARG A 323 1.16 7.66 4.83
CA ARG A 323 1.22 9.05 4.36
C ARG A 323 0.89 10.09 5.42
N PHE A 324 -0.06 9.79 6.30
CA PHE A 324 -0.66 10.80 7.17
C PHE A 324 -0.53 10.49 8.67
N CYS A 325 -0.15 9.26 9.04
CA CYS A 325 0.07 8.85 10.43
C CYS A 325 1.40 8.09 10.60
N PRO A 326 2.55 8.62 10.14
CA PRO A 326 3.82 7.92 10.27
C PRO A 326 4.18 7.81 11.75
N ARG A 327 4.02 6.60 12.31
CA ARG A 327 4.65 6.22 13.58
C ARG A 327 6.09 5.81 13.29
N PRO A 328 7.05 6.02 14.20
CA PRO A 328 8.32 5.32 14.14
C PRO A 328 8.01 3.82 14.03
N ALA A 329 8.51 3.18 12.97
CA ALA A 329 8.03 1.87 12.53
C ALA A 329 8.18 0.83 13.66
N ALA A 330 7.08 0.19 14.03
CA ALA A 330 7.15 -1.13 14.62
C ALA A 330 7.54 -2.11 13.49
N PRO A 331 8.44 -3.08 13.75
CA PRO A 331 8.91 -3.99 12.71
C PRO A 331 7.72 -4.76 12.11
N GLU A 332 7.63 -4.78 10.78
CA GLU A 332 6.60 -5.50 10.04
C GLU A 332 6.60 -7.01 10.37
N PRO A 333 5.43 -7.67 10.40
CA PRO A 333 5.39 -9.13 10.30
C PRO A 333 5.87 -9.53 8.90
N VAL A 334 7.09 -10.05 8.85
CA VAL A 334 7.79 -10.52 7.66
C VAL A 334 6.86 -11.39 6.80
N GLN A 335 6.49 -10.92 5.60
CA GLN A 335 6.13 -11.84 4.52
C GLN A 335 7.37 -12.70 4.26
N ALA A 336 7.28 -14.01 4.50
CA ALA A 336 8.38 -14.93 4.31
C ALA A 336 9.01 -14.69 2.93
N SER A 337 10.32 -14.45 2.90
CA SER A 337 11.04 -14.20 1.66
C SER A 337 10.85 -15.40 0.69
N SER A 338 11.06 -15.20 -0.62
CA SER A 338 11.08 -16.33 -1.58
C SER A 338 12.01 -17.46 -1.13
N ASP A 339 13.07 -17.10 -0.41
CA ASP A 339 14.08 -17.99 0.14
C ASP A 339 13.55 -18.80 1.33
N ASP A 340 12.78 -18.17 2.22
CA ASP A 340 12.11 -18.86 3.34
C ASP A 340 11.10 -19.89 2.82
N GLN A 341 10.34 -19.56 1.79
CA GLN A 341 9.38 -20.49 1.19
C GLN A 341 10.08 -21.69 0.53
N VAL A 342 11.23 -21.48 -0.09
CA VAL A 342 12.06 -22.55 -0.67
C VAL A 342 12.59 -23.48 0.41
N LEU A 343 13.11 -22.94 1.51
CA LEU A 343 13.59 -23.73 2.64
C LEU A 343 12.48 -24.51 3.34
N GLU A 344 11.27 -23.94 3.46
CA GLU A 344 10.08 -24.66 3.95
C GLU A 344 9.68 -25.83 3.07
N ASN A 345 9.72 -25.67 1.74
CA ASN A 345 9.44 -26.76 0.80
C ASN A 345 10.48 -27.89 0.90
N ILE A 346 11.76 -27.53 1.04
CA ILE A 346 12.84 -28.50 1.26
C ILE A 346 12.65 -29.23 2.60
N GLU A 347 12.31 -28.49 3.67
CA GLU A 347 11.97 -29.06 4.98
C GLU A 347 10.82 -30.07 4.88
N ALA A 348 9.78 -29.74 4.13
CA ALA A 348 8.66 -30.64 3.87
C ALA A 348 9.12 -31.91 3.12
N GLN A 349 9.94 -31.79 2.07
CA GLN A 349 10.51 -32.94 1.35
C GLN A 349 11.29 -33.87 2.28
N VAL A 350 12.13 -33.32 3.16
CA VAL A 350 12.87 -34.08 4.19
C VAL A 350 11.91 -34.79 5.16
N ALA A 351 10.84 -34.12 5.58
CA ALA A 351 9.83 -34.68 6.47
C ALA A 351 9.07 -35.84 5.81
N PHE A 352 8.68 -35.71 4.54
CA PHE A 352 7.98 -36.73 3.76
C PHE A 352 8.89 -37.85 3.22
N GLY A 353 10.21 -37.75 3.42
CA GLY A 353 11.17 -38.80 3.08
C GLY A 353 11.77 -38.72 1.68
N ASP A 354 11.50 -37.65 0.93
CA ASP A 354 12.16 -37.35 -0.34
C ASP A 354 13.55 -36.72 -0.10
N ILE A 355 14.48 -37.54 0.39
CA ILE A 355 15.84 -37.11 0.71
C ILE A 355 16.65 -36.73 -0.54
N PRO A 356 16.61 -37.48 -1.66
CA PRO A 356 17.34 -37.11 -2.88
C PRO A 356 16.85 -35.79 -3.49
N GLY A 357 15.52 -35.58 -3.56
CA GLY A 357 14.93 -34.34 -4.05
C GLY A 357 15.30 -33.14 -3.17
N ALA A 358 15.19 -33.31 -1.85
CA ALA A 358 15.59 -32.29 -0.89
C ALA A 358 17.08 -31.93 -1.00
N ARG A 359 17.96 -32.92 -1.16
CA ARG A 359 19.41 -32.70 -1.30
C ARG A 359 19.74 -31.90 -2.55
N GLN A 360 19.09 -32.22 -3.68
CA GLN A 360 19.30 -31.50 -4.93
C GLN A 360 18.80 -30.05 -4.85
N ALA A 361 17.59 -29.85 -4.32
CA ALA A 361 17.01 -28.52 -4.15
C ALA A 361 17.83 -27.65 -3.18
N LEU A 362 18.29 -28.25 -2.07
CA LEU A 362 19.11 -27.56 -1.07
C LEU A 362 20.50 -27.21 -1.60
N ALA A 363 21.12 -28.06 -2.42
CA ALA A 363 22.41 -27.75 -3.03
C ALA A 363 22.32 -26.53 -3.96
N ALA A 364 21.25 -26.42 -4.75
CA ALA A 364 21.00 -25.26 -5.59
C ALA A 364 20.76 -23.99 -4.75
N HIS A 365 19.98 -24.09 -3.67
CA HIS A 365 19.72 -22.97 -2.78
C HIS A 365 20.99 -22.51 -2.04
N LEU A 366 21.77 -23.43 -1.46
CA LEU A 366 23.02 -23.10 -0.75
C LEU A 366 24.07 -22.44 -1.66
N ALA A 367 24.07 -22.75 -2.96
CA ALA A 367 24.96 -22.10 -3.91
C ALA A 367 24.60 -20.62 -4.14
N ALA A 368 23.32 -20.26 -4.02
CA ALA A 368 22.83 -18.90 -4.22
C ALA A 368 22.70 -18.11 -2.90
N HIS A 369 22.27 -18.78 -1.82
CA HIS A 369 21.88 -18.18 -0.54
C HIS A 369 22.40 -19.02 0.65
N PRO A 370 23.69 -18.93 1.02
CA PRO A 370 24.22 -19.58 2.22
C PRO A 370 23.59 -18.98 3.48
N SER A 371 22.91 -19.80 4.29
CA SER A 371 22.30 -19.37 5.55
C SER A 371 22.45 -20.44 6.65
N PRO A 372 22.41 -20.07 7.94
CA PRO A 372 22.42 -21.04 9.02
C PRO A 372 21.33 -22.10 8.91
N ARG A 373 20.12 -21.68 8.52
CA ARG A 373 18.98 -22.58 8.34
C ARG A 373 19.25 -23.60 7.24
N ALA A 374 19.74 -23.16 6.08
CA ALA A 374 20.08 -24.05 4.98
C ALA A 374 21.18 -25.07 5.35
N TYR A 375 22.24 -24.64 6.04
CA TYR A 375 23.29 -25.56 6.50
C TYR A 375 22.81 -26.54 7.58
N ARG A 376 21.89 -26.13 8.47
CA ARG A 376 21.25 -27.05 9.43
C ARG A 376 20.37 -28.10 8.73
N LEU A 377 19.71 -27.73 7.64
CA LEU A 377 18.96 -28.69 6.83
C LEU A 377 19.88 -29.66 6.11
N LEU A 378 21.02 -29.18 5.60
CA LEU A 378 22.03 -30.04 4.99
C LEU A 378 22.54 -31.06 6.01
N ALA A 379 22.86 -30.61 7.23
CA ALA A 379 23.25 -31.50 8.32
C ALA A 379 22.17 -32.55 8.64
N THR A 380 20.88 -32.17 8.54
CA THR A 380 19.76 -33.08 8.78
C THR A 380 19.63 -34.12 7.66
N ILE A 381 19.80 -33.72 6.40
CA ILE A 381 19.80 -34.60 5.22
C ILE A 381 20.97 -35.58 5.28
N CYS A 382 22.21 -35.07 5.41
CA CYS A 382 23.41 -35.90 5.51
C CYS A 382 23.31 -36.91 6.66
N ARG A 383 22.77 -36.51 7.82
CA ARG A 383 22.51 -37.42 8.94
C ARG A 383 21.53 -38.53 8.59
N ARG A 384 20.48 -38.26 7.80
CA ARG A 384 19.52 -39.29 7.34
C ARG A 384 20.13 -40.23 6.30
N GLU A 385 21.11 -39.77 5.53
CA GLU A 385 21.85 -40.57 4.55
C GLU A 385 23.00 -41.37 5.20
N GLY A 386 23.33 -41.10 6.47
CA GLY A 386 24.44 -41.74 7.18
C GLY A 386 25.80 -41.05 7.00
N GLU A 387 25.82 -39.91 6.32
CA GLU A 387 26.98 -39.05 6.04
C GLU A 387 27.26 -38.15 7.26
N LEU A 388 27.80 -38.73 8.33
CA LEU A 388 28.00 -38.02 9.61
C LEU A 388 29.09 -36.94 9.55
N GLU A 389 30.14 -37.13 8.75
CA GLU A 389 31.21 -36.13 8.60
C GLU A 389 30.73 -34.91 7.81
N GLU A 390 29.97 -35.13 6.74
CA GLU A 390 29.34 -34.07 5.95
C GLU A 390 28.32 -33.29 6.79
N ALA A 391 27.57 -33.98 7.66
CA ALA A 391 26.66 -33.33 8.59
C ALA A 391 27.42 -32.44 9.60
N ARG A 392 28.55 -32.91 10.13
CA ARG A 392 29.41 -32.11 11.02
C ARG A 392 29.97 -30.88 10.30
N LEU A 393 30.51 -31.05 9.09
CA LEU A 393 31.03 -29.95 8.28
C LEU A 393 29.96 -28.91 7.93
N ALA A 394 28.71 -29.34 7.68
CA ALA A 394 27.60 -28.43 7.45
C ALA A 394 27.30 -27.58 8.70
N LEU A 395 27.31 -28.17 9.90
CA LEU A 395 27.13 -27.41 11.15
C LEU A 395 28.30 -26.45 11.42
N GLU A 396 29.54 -26.85 11.14
CA GLU A 396 30.71 -25.98 11.26
C GLU A 396 30.64 -24.77 10.33
N ARG A 397 30.01 -24.90 9.17
CA ARG A 397 29.73 -23.77 8.26
C ARG A 397 28.58 -22.89 8.73
N ALA A 398 27.61 -23.44 9.47
CA ALA A 398 26.50 -22.67 10.02
C ALA A 398 26.91 -21.80 11.22
N GLU A 399 27.87 -22.28 12.03
CA GLU A 399 28.28 -21.64 13.28
C GLU A 399 28.74 -20.17 13.16
N PRO A 400 29.64 -19.79 12.23
CA PRO A 400 30.06 -18.39 12.10
C PRO A 400 28.90 -17.48 11.66
N LEU A 401 28.00 -17.97 10.80
CA LEU A 401 26.83 -17.21 10.33
C LEU A 401 25.84 -16.97 11.48
N LEU A 402 25.63 -17.96 12.37
CA LEU A 402 24.82 -17.78 13.59
C LEU A 402 25.42 -16.77 14.56
N ARG A 403 26.76 -16.78 14.71
CA ARG A 403 27.46 -15.80 15.55
C ARG A 403 27.30 -14.38 14.99
N GLU A 404 27.37 -14.22 13.68
CA GLU A 404 27.14 -12.95 12.99
C GLU A 404 25.69 -12.46 13.14
N GLU A 405 24.69 -13.34 12.94
CA GLU A 405 23.27 -13.02 13.17
C GLU A 405 23.02 -12.59 14.62
N LEU A 406 23.57 -13.33 15.59
CA LEU A 406 23.46 -12.97 17.00
C LEU A 406 24.15 -11.63 17.29
N ALA A 407 25.32 -11.38 16.71
CA ALA A 407 26.03 -10.11 16.87
C ALA A 407 25.20 -8.93 16.33
N ARG A 408 24.54 -9.06 15.18
CA ARG A 408 23.62 -8.03 14.65
C ARG A 408 22.46 -7.76 15.60
N VAL A 409 21.82 -8.80 16.13
CA VAL A 409 20.74 -8.65 17.12
C VAL A 409 21.23 -7.94 18.39
N LEU A 410 22.45 -8.25 18.84
CA LEU A 410 23.07 -7.56 19.98
C LEU A 410 23.36 -6.09 19.66
N CYS A 411 23.80 -5.74 18.44
CA CYS A 411 23.94 -4.35 18.01
C CYS A 411 22.62 -3.58 18.09
N GLU A 412 21.52 -4.16 17.61
CA GLU A 412 20.19 -3.53 17.73
C GLU A 412 19.77 -3.35 19.19
N ARG A 413 20.00 -4.36 20.04
CA ARG A 413 19.77 -4.23 21.49
C ARG A 413 20.59 -3.10 22.10
N ALA A 414 21.85 -2.96 21.72
CA ALA A 414 22.73 -1.91 22.23
C ALA A 414 22.32 -0.52 21.73
N ASN A 415 21.82 -0.39 20.50
CA ASN A 415 21.24 0.86 19.99
C ASN A 415 20.02 1.30 20.83
N LEU A 416 19.11 0.37 21.15
CA LEU A 416 17.96 0.68 22.02
C LEU A 416 18.40 1.06 23.45
N GLN A 417 19.49 0.45 23.95
CA GLN A 417 20.08 0.83 25.24
C GLN A 417 20.68 2.24 25.19
N LEU A 418 21.30 2.65 24.08
CA LEU A 418 21.76 4.02 23.87
C LEU A 418 20.60 5.03 23.90
N GLU A 419 19.50 4.73 23.20
CA GLU A 419 18.30 5.60 23.18
C GLU A 419 17.65 5.74 24.58
N SER A 420 17.79 4.70 25.40
CA SER A 420 17.30 4.68 26.79
C SER A 420 18.30 5.23 27.81
N ASP A 421 19.36 5.91 27.36
CA ASP A 421 20.43 6.50 28.19
C ASP A 421 21.22 5.47 29.03
N ALA A 422 21.15 4.18 28.69
CA ALA A 422 21.80 3.07 29.39
C ALA A 422 23.19 2.78 28.81
N HIS A 423 24.08 3.77 28.82
CA HIS A 423 25.39 3.75 28.13
C HIS A 423 26.32 2.59 28.53
N GLU A 424 26.41 2.23 29.80
CA GLU A 424 27.26 1.10 30.24
C GLU A 424 26.74 -0.26 29.78
N ALA A 425 25.41 -0.44 29.75
CA ALA A 425 24.80 -1.65 29.22
C ALA A 425 24.99 -1.76 27.70
N ALA A 426 24.87 -0.63 26.99
CA ALA A 426 25.13 -0.55 25.56
C ALA A 426 26.59 -0.92 25.25
N ARG A 427 27.56 -0.38 26.03
CA ARG A 427 28.98 -0.73 25.90
C ARG A 427 29.21 -2.23 25.98
N ALA A 428 28.74 -2.85 27.07
CA ALA A 428 28.94 -4.28 27.31
C ALA A 428 28.30 -5.13 26.20
N THR A 429 27.14 -4.71 25.70
CA THR A 429 26.44 -5.41 24.61
C THR A 429 27.18 -5.28 23.28
N PHE A 430 27.70 -4.10 22.93
CA PHE A 430 28.52 -3.96 21.72
C PHE A 430 29.84 -4.73 21.81
N GLU A 431 30.51 -4.76 22.96
CA GLU A 431 31.72 -5.56 23.18
C GLU A 431 31.43 -7.07 23.08
N GLU A 432 30.24 -7.51 23.51
CA GLU A 432 29.78 -8.88 23.30
C GLU A 432 29.57 -9.19 21.80
N ALA A 433 28.87 -8.32 21.07
CA ALA A 433 28.66 -8.45 19.64
C ALA A 433 29.99 -8.51 18.86
N GLN A 434 30.93 -7.63 19.22
CA GLN A 434 32.28 -7.59 18.66
C GLN A 434 33.06 -8.89 18.90
N ARG A 435 32.95 -9.50 20.09
CA ARG A 435 33.61 -10.79 20.38
C ARG A 435 33.00 -11.95 19.60
N LEU A 436 31.69 -11.91 19.35
CA LEU A 436 30.98 -12.96 18.61
C LEU A 436 31.26 -12.90 17.12
N ALA A 437 31.29 -11.70 16.54
CA ALA A 437 31.58 -11.48 15.14
C ALA A 437 32.64 -10.37 14.97
N PRO A 438 33.93 -10.70 15.12
CA PRO A 438 35.00 -9.71 15.04
C PRO A 438 35.10 -9.02 13.69
N GLU A 439 34.64 -9.65 12.61
CA GLU A 439 34.66 -9.11 11.24
C GLU A 439 33.44 -8.25 10.89
N LEU A 440 32.44 -8.17 11.77
CA LEU A 440 31.25 -7.36 11.54
C LEU A 440 31.56 -5.88 11.81
N GLU A 441 31.13 -4.99 10.92
CA GLU A 441 31.33 -3.53 11.04
C GLU A 441 30.51 -2.91 12.18
N ASP A 442 29.24 -3.32 12.33
CA ASP A 442 28.25 -2.68 13.20
C ASP A 442 28.65 -2.53 14.68
N PRO A 443 29.24 -3.54 15.36
CA PRO A 443 29.67 -3.39 16.74
C PRO A 443 30.69 -2.27 16.94
N TRP A 444 31.62 -2.11 15.99
CA TRP A 444 32.65 -1.07 16.05
C TRP A 444 32.07 0.33 15.82
N VAL A 445 31.09 0.46 14.92
CA VAL A 445 30.34 1.71 14.72
C VAL A 445 29.59 2.11 15.99
N GLY A 446 28.96 1.14 16.65
CA GLY A 446 28.27 1.34 17.93
C GLY A 446 29.21 1.81 19.04
N LEU A 447 30.36 1.13 19.20
CA LEU A 447 31.40 1.53 20.16
C LEU A 447 31.96 2.93 19.87
N GLY A 448 32.15 3.27 18.59
CA GLY A 448 32.60 4.61 18.18
C GLY A 448 31.58 5.69 18.53
N SER A 449 30.30 5.40 18.28
CA SER A 449 29.19 6.30 18.60
C SER A 449 29.07 6.51 20.11
N LEU A 450 29.16 5.44 20.90
CA LEU A 450 29.18 5.51 22.36
C LEU A 450 30.37 6.33 22.89
N ALA A 451 31.57 6.16 22.32
CA ALA A 451 32.74 6.94 22.70
C ALA A 451 32.53 8.44 22.43
N LEU A 452 31.92 8.81 21.31
CA LEU A 452 31.56 10.20 21.03
C LEU A 452 30.54 10.78 22.02
N HIS A 453 29.51 10.01 22.39
CA HIS A 453 28.54 10.42 23.41
C HIS A 453 29.22 10.66 24.77
N ALA A 454 30.21 9.85 25.11
CA ALA A 454 31.01 10.00 26.32
C ALA A 454 32.05 11.14 26.24
N GLY A 455 32.15 11.85 25.10
CA GLY A 455 33.16 12.88 24.86
C GLY A 455 34.57 12.36 24.55
N ASP A 456 34.76 11.04 24.46
CA ASP A 456 36.03 10.42 24.04
C ASP A 456 36.13 10.38 22.52
N ALA A 457 36.37 11.54 21.91
CA ALA A 457 36.50 11.66 20.46
C ALA A 457 37.66 10.84 19.88
N ALA A 458 38.76 10.69 20.63
CA ALA A 458 39.89 9.87 20.22
C ALA A 458 39.55 8.37 20.24
N GLY A 459 38.77 7.92 21.23
CA GLY A 459 38.19 6.57 21.26
C GLY A 459 37.23 6.31 20.11
N GLY A 460 36.37 7.29 19.81
CA GLY A 460 35.47 7.27 18.66
C GLY A 460 36.23 7.05 17.35
N GLU A 461 37.26 7.87 17.10
CA GLU A 461 38.11 7.74 15.91
C GLU A 461 38.75 6.36 15.78
N ARG A 462 39.29 5.80 16.87
CA ARG A 462 39.88 4.44 16.85
C ARG A 462 38.85 3.40 16.45
N ALA A 463 37.66 3.43 17.07
CA ALA A 463 36.60 2.48 16.79
C ALA A 463 36.06 2.59 15.36
N PHE A 464 35.86 3.81 14.83
CA PHE A 464 35.43 3.99 13.44
C PHE A 464 36.50 3.56 12.44
N ARG A 465 37.79 3.73 12.72
CA ARG A 465 38.84 3.18 11.86
C ARG A 465 38.85 1.65 11.84
N GLU A 466 38.63 1.02 12.99
CA GLU A 466 38.46 -0.43 13.05
C GLU A 466 37.22 -0.90 12.28
N ALA A 467 36.11 -0.16 12.37
CA ALA A 467 34.93 -0.41 11.55
C ALA A 467 35.27 -0.34 10.05
N LEU A 468 36.04 0.68 9.62
CA LEU A 468 36.45 0.86 8.21
C LEU A 468 37.34 -0.25 7.64
N VAL A 469 38.05 -1.00 8.49
CA VAL A 469 38.82 -2.18 8.07
C VAL A 469 37.90 -3.33 7.67
N ARG A 470 36.71 -3.41 8.29
CA ARG A 470 35.76 -4.53 8.19
C ARG A 470 34.65 -4.27 7.19
N GLY A 471 34.21 -3.03 7.10
CA GLY A 471 33.22 -2.60 6.12
C GLY A 471 33.35 -1.12 5.82
N LYS A 472 32.80 -0.71 4.68
CA LYS A 472 32.89 0.67 4.19
C LYS A 472 31.48 1.19 3.96
N SER A 473 30.75 1.41 5.03
CA SER A 473 29.47 2.11 4.96
C SER A 473 29.68 3.63 5.04
N GLY A 474 28.77 4.40 4.43
CA GLY A 474 28.82 5.85 4.61
C GLY A 474 28.58 6.24 6.08
N ARG A 475 27.86 5.43 6.86
CA ARG A 475 27.59 5.66 8.28
C ARG A 475 28.90 5.74 9.07
N THR A 476 29.82 4.82 8.79
CA THR A 476 31.12 4.77 9.45
C THR A 476 32.01 5.95 9.09
N TRP A 477 32.03 6.34 7.81
CA TRP A 477 32.73 7.54 7.36
C TRP A 477 32.18 8.82 7.99
N CYS A 478 30.85 8.93 8.11
CA CYS A 478 30.19 10.02 8.81
C CYS A 478 30.57 10.05 10.29
N GLY A 479 30.56 8.89 10.98
CA GLY A 479 31.00 8.76 12.36
C GLY A 479 32.46 9.18 12.58
N LEU A 480 33.36 8.76 11.69
CA LEU A 480 34.76 9.20 11.70
C LEU A 480 34.88 10.72 11.52
N GLY A 481 34.11 11.30 10.59
CA GLY A 481 34.04 12.75 10.38
C GLY A 481 33.64 13.49 11.66
N LEU A 482 32.60 13.04 12.36
CA LEU A 482 32.16 13.61 13.63
C LEU A 482 33.24 13.53 14.72
N ALA A 483 33.94 12.40 14.80
CA ALA A 483 35.05 12.23 15.74
C ALA A 483 36.23 13.17 15.45
N LEU A 484 36.50 13.45 14.18
CA LEU A 484 37.54 14.37 13.76
C LEU A 484 37.15 15.85 14.00
N VAL A 485 35.88 16.21 13.77
CA VAL A 485 35.33 17.53 14.14
C VAL A 485 35.46 17.79 15.64
N ALA A 486 35.12 16.82 16.48
CA ALA A 486 35.24 16.93 17.93
C ALA A 486 36.70 17.09 18.40
N GLN A 487 37.66 16.63 17.59
CA GLN A 487 39.11 16.82 17.81
C GLN A 487 39.67 18.07 17.12
N ASN A 488 38.82 18.92 16.54
CA ASN A 488 39.22 20.13 15.80
C ASN A 488 40.12 19.83 14.58
N ARG A 489 39.95 18.67 13.96
CA ARG A 489 40.67 18.21 12.75
C ARG A 489 39.79 18.37 11.51
N GLY A 490 39.33 19.61 11.27
CA GLY A 490 38.33 19.93 10.26
C GLY A 490 38.65 19.43 8.83
N ARG A 491 39.90 19.55 8.36
CA ARG A 491 40.26 19.08 7.00
C ARG A 491 40.09 17.58 6.81
N GLU A 492 40.51 16.78 7.80
CA GLU A 492 40.36 15.33 7.74
C GLU A 492 38.88 14.92 7.89
N ALA A 493 38.11 15.70 8.66
CA ALA A 493 36.67 15.53 8.77
C ALA A 493 35.96 15.79 7.42
N VAL A 494 36.33 16.85 6.70
CA VAL A 494 35.81 17.13 5.35
C VAL A 494 36.00 15.92 4.44
N SER A 495 37.22 15.37 4.35
CA SER A 495 37.48 14.18 3.53
C SER A 495 36.64 12.96 3.97
N SER A 496 36.40 12.81 5.27
CA SER A 496 35.58 11.70 5.80
C SER A 496 34.10 11.88 5.44
N PHE A 497 33.56 13.09 5.52
CA PHE A 497 32.18 13.36 5.12
C PHE A 497 31.99 13.28 3.60
N GLU A 498 32.97 13.71 2.80
CA GLU A 498 32.94 13.51 1.35
C GLU A 498 32.91 12.01 1.00
N ALA A 499 33.74 11.18 1.64
CA ALA A 499 33.70 9.74 1.46
C ALA A 499 32.35 9.12 1.87
N SER A 500 31.70 9.64 2.93
CA SER A 500 30.34 9.24 3.29
C SER A 500 29.33 9.58 2.18
N LEU A 501 29.43 10.78 1.60
CA LEU A 501 28.49 11.27 0.58
C LEU A 501 28.75 10.67 -0.81
N GLU A 502 29.94 10.11 -1.05
CA GLU A 502 30.21 9.31 -2.24
C GLU A 502 29.52 7.95 -2.20
N LEU A 503 29.36 7.37 -1.01
CA LEU A 503 28.66 6.10 -0.82
C LEU A 503 27.14 6.29 -0.72
N GLU A 504 26.71 7.32 0.01
CA GLU A 504 25.30 7.65 0.26
C GLU A 504 25.09 9.15 0.13
N ALA A 505 24.72 9.60 -1.08
CA ALA A 505 24.64 11.01 -1.46
C ALA A 505 23.58 11.82 -0.70
N ASP A 506 22.57 11.14 -0.13
CA ASP A 506 21.44 11.71 0.58
C ASP A 506 21.56 11.61 2.12
N ARG A 507 22.74 11.26 2.65
CA ARG A 507 22.95 11.24 4.11
C ARG A 507 23.05 12.66 4.68
N LEU A 508 21.92 13.19 5.12
CA LEU A 508 21.80 14.54 5.71
C LEU A 508 22.78 14.80 6.88
N ALA A 509 23.02 13.80 7.74
CA ALA A 509 23.97 13.93 8.85
C ALA A 509 25.40 14.23 8.37
N ALA A 510 25.82 13.62 7.25
CA ALA A 510 27.13 13.86 6.66
C ALA A 510 27.20 15.23 5.98
N VAL A 511 26.09 15.71 5.39
CA VAL A 511 26.00 17.07 4.85
C VAL A 511 26.16 18.12 5.96
N TYR A 512 25.43 17.99 7.07
CA TYR A 512 25.60 18.90 8.21
C TYR A 512 27.02 18.86 8.78
N GLY A 513 27.57 17.65 8.96
CA GLY A 513 28.93 17.45 9.43
C GLY A 513 29.97 18.08 8.51
N LEU A 514 29.80 17.95 7.18
CA LEU A 514 30.65 18.57 6.18
C LEU A 514 30.63 20.10 6.29
N VAL A 515 29.44 20.70 6.42
CA VAL A 515 29.30 22.15 6.59
C VAL A 515 30.03 22.61 7.85
N GLN A 516 29.81 21.93 8.98
CA GLN A 516 30.50 22.24 10.23
C GLN A 516 32.02 22.13 10.11
N ALA A 517 32.52 21.04 9.53
CA ALA A 517 33.94 20.80 9.31
C ALA A 517 34.57 21.85 8.38
N ALA A 518 33.87 22.19 7.29
CA ALA A 518 34.29 23.21 6.34
C ALA A 518 34.41 24.59 6.99
N PHE A 519 33.48 24.97 7.88
CA PHE A 519 33.62 26.20 8.67
C PHE A 519 34.81 26.17 9.62
N GLN A 520 35.13 25.02 10.22
CA GLN A 520 36.30 24.89 11.10
C GLN A 520 37.64 25.05 10.35
N CYS A 521 37.74 24.53 9.13
CA CYS A 521 38.99 24.53 8.36
C CYS A 521 39.06 25.55 7.21
N GLY A 522 37.97 26.28 6.95
CA GLY A 522 37.85 27.29 5.90
C GLY A 522 37.61 26.74 4.49
N GLU A 523 37.26 25.45 4.33
CA GLU A 523 37.04 24.81 3.02
C GLU A 523 35.57 24.91 2.57
N LEU A 524 35.05 26.13 2.50
CA LEU A 524 33.62 26.39 2.26
C LEU A 524 33.17 25.99 0.86
N GLU A 525 34.06 26.00 -0.13
CA GLU A 525 33.77 25.60 -1.51
C GLU A 525 33.44 24.11 -1.63
N ALA A 526 34.09 23.25 -0.83
CA ALA A 526 33.80 21.82 -0.83
C ALA A 526 32.39 21.54 -0.27
N ALA A 527 32.04 22.23 0.81
CA ALA A 527 30.71 22.17 1.39
C ALA A 527 29.63 22.70 0.44
N GLU A 528 29.85 23.85 -0.22
CA GLU A 528 28.88 24.44 -1.15
C GLU A 528 28.53 23.46 -2.27
N ARG A 529 29.52 22.83 -2.90
CA ARG A 529 29.29 21.87 -4.00
C ARG A 529 28.43 20.68 -3.56
N ARG A 530 28.72 20.10 -2.39
CA ARG A 530 28.01 18.93 -1.88
C ARG A 530 26.61 19.27 -1.38
N VAL A 531 26.44 20.40 -0.69
CA VAL A 531 25.13 20.90 -0.27
C VAL A 531 24.26 21.25 -1.48
N ALA A 532 24.82 21.84 -2.53
CA ALA A 532 24.11 22.12 -3.77
C ALA A 532 23.57 20.83 -4.42
N ALA A 533 24.41 19.80 -4.54
CA ALA A 533 23.98 18.49 -5.05
C ALA A 533 22.88 17.84 -4.18
N PHE A 534 22.98 17.98 -2.85
CA PHE A 534 21.92 17.50 -1.95
C PHE A 534 20.59 18.25 -2.15
N VAL A 535 20.64 19.57 -2.30
CA VAL A 535 19.45 20.41 -2.55
C VAL A 535 18.80 20.11 -3.90
N GLU A 536 19.57 19.72 -4.92
CA GLU A 536 19.01 19.27 -6.20
C GLU A 536 18.18 17.98 -6.06
N LEU A 537 18.66 17.02 -5.26
CA LEU A 537 17.92 15.79 -4.95
C LEU A 537 16.72 16.03 -4.03
N HIS A 538 16.83 17.00 -3.12
CA HIS A 538 15.84 17.30 -2.09
C HIS A 538 15.39 18.78 -2.15
N SER A 539 14.77 19.17 -3.26
CA SER A 539 14.43 20.57 -3.56
C SER A 539 13.47 21.24 -2.56
N GLY A 540 12.82 20.46 -1.69
CA GLY A 540 11.92 20.91 -0.63
C GLY A 540 12.56 21.01 0.77
N ASN A 541 13.84 20.65 0.95
CA ASN A 541 14.51 20.77 2.24
C ASN A 541 14.94 22.24 2.47
N LEU A 542 14.06 23.01 3.13
CA LEU A 542 14.25 24.44 3.38
C LEU A 542 15.49 24.73 4.26
N ASP A 543 15.81 23.85 5.20
CA ASP A 543 17.00 24.02 6.07
C ASP A 543 18.30 23.91 5.27
N MET A 544 18.36 22.98 4.31
CA MET A 544 19.50 22.85 3.40
C MET A 544 19.57 23.97 2.36
N LEU A 545 18.42 24.47 1.88
CA LEU A 545 18.39 25.67 1.05
C LEU A 545 18.94 26.89 1.79
N PHE A 546 18.56 27.07 3.07
CA PHE A 546 19.06 28.18 3.89
C PHE A 546 20.56 28.03 4.17
N THR A 547 21.01 26.80 4.44
CA THR A 547 22.43 26.47 4.62
C THR A 547 23.24 26.78 3.36
N LEU A 548 22.74 26.41 2.18
CA LEU A 548 23.37 26.73 0.90
C LEU A 548 23.44 28.24 0.64
N ALA A 549 22.37 28.97 0.95
CA ALA A 549 22.35 30.43 0.87
C ALA A 549 23.43 31.06 1.76
N GLY A 550 23.56 30.59 3.00
CA GLY A 550 24.60 31.02 3.93
C GLY A 550 26.02 30.74 3.43
N LEU A 551 26.28 29.54 2.90
CA LEU A 551 27.57 29.19 2.30
C LEU A 551 27.92 30.08 1.11
N ARG A 552 26.97 30.29 0.19
CA ARG A 552 27.15 31.16 -0.98
C ARG A 552 27.39 32.61 -0.59
N TYR A 553 26.70 33.10 0.44
CA TYR A 553 26.95 34.43 0.99
C TYR A 553 28.38 34.58 1.52
N GLN A 554 28.86 33.61 2.31
CA GLN A 554 30.24 33.62 2.84
C GLN A 554 31.30 33.52 1.75
N LEU A 555 31.02 32.79 0.66
CA LEU A 555 31.86 32.71 -0.54
C LEU A 555 31.77 33.95 -1.44
N GLY A 556 30.95 34.95 -1.09
CA GLY A 556 30.76 36.18 -1.87
C GLY A 556 29.83 36.03 -3.08
N ASN A 557 29.23 34.85 -3.30
CA ASN A 557 28.23 34.60 -4.33
C ASN A 557 26.85 35.12 -3.87
N ARG A 558 26.71 36.45 -3.78
CA ARG A 558 25.48 37.12 -3.33
C ARG A 558 24.27 36.76 -4.19
N SER A 559 24.43 36.70 -5.52
CA SER A 559 23.33 36.37 -6.44
C SER A 559 22.81 34.95 -6.21
N GLY A 560 23.70 33.97 -6.07
CA GLY A 560 23.32 32.58 -5.81
C GLY A 560 22.76 32.37 -4.39
N ALA A 561 23.11 33.23 -3.43
CA ALA A 561 22.49 33.24 -2.11
C ALA A 561 21.05 33.79 -2.17
N CYS A 562 20.82 34.93 -2.83
CA CYS A 562 19.48 35.49 -3.04
C CYS A 562 18.54 34.49 -3.70
N GLU A 563 18.99 33.81 -4.76
CA GLU A 563 18.18 32.81 -5.48
C GLU A 563 17.65 31.71 -4.54
N MET A 564 18.48 31.23 -3.60
CA MET A 564 18.05 30.20 -2.65
C MET A 564 17.09 30.77 -1.60
N LEU A 565 17.28 32.01 -1.16
CA LEU A 565 16.39 32.67 -0.19
C LEU A 565 15.02 33.01 -0.81
N GLU A 566 14.97 33.45 -2.06
CA GLU A 566 13.72 33.68 -2.81
C GLU A 566 12.91 32.37 -2.92
N ARG A 567 13.57 31.23 -3.15
CA ARG A 567 12.91 29.92 -3.12
C ARG A 567 12.30 29.64 -1.74
N ILE A 568 13.02 29.92 -0.65
CA ILE A 568 12.49 29.73 0.71
C ILE A 568 11.31 30.66 0.96
N GLU A 569 11.39 31.93 0.55
CA GLU A 569 10.33 32.92 0.72
C GLU A 569 9.02 32.49 0.05
N VAL A 570 9.08 31.89 -1.14
CA VAL A 570 7.90 31.36 -1.84
C VAL A 570 7.18 30.26 -1.04
N PHE A 571 7.92 29.36 -0.40
CA PHE A 571 7.33 28.25 0.37
C PHE A 571 6.99 28.64 1.80
N LYS A 572 7.82 29.46 2.44
CA LYS A 572 7.71 29.84 3.85
C LYS A 572 8.29 31.25 4.08
N PRO A 573 7.49 32.31 3.92
CA PRO A 573 7.92 33.70 4.13
C PRO A 573 8.39 34.01 5.57
N ASP A 574 7.92 33.24 6.56
CA ASP A 574 8.26 33.40 7.98
C ASP A 574 9.40 32.47 8.43
N TYR A 575 10.24 32.01 7.50
CA TYR A 575 11.36 31.14 7.82
C TYR A 575 12.40 31.84 8.73
N PRO A 576 12.84 31.22 9.84
CA PRO A 576 13.78 31.85 10.78
C PRO A 576 15.09 32.29 10.12
N GLY A 577 15.48 33.56 10.30
CA GLY A 577 16.73 34.11 9.76
C GLY A 577 16.67 34.52 8.28
N LEU A 578 15.57 34.26 7.56
CA LEU A 578 15.39 34.65 6.16
C LEU A 578 15.48 36.17 5.97
N ALA A 579 14.66 36.93 6.70
CA ALA A 579 14.62 38.39 6.58
C ALA A 579 15.97 39.05 6.91
N GLU A 580 16.66 38.56 7.95
CA GLU A 580 17.97 39.08 8.37
C GLU A 580 19.03 38.87 7.29
N LEU A 581 19.08 37.67 6.67
CA LEU A 581 20.06 37.38 5.65
C LEU A 581 19.75 38.09 4.33
N MET A 582 18.47 38.26 3.99
CA MET A 582 18.02 39.08 2.84
C MET A 582 18.41 40.55 3.01
N GLU A 583 18.21 41.13 4.20
CA GLU A 583 18.64 42.50 4.49
C GLU A 583 20.16 42.68 4.34
N LYS A 584 20.94 41.71 4.85
CA LYS A 584 22.41 41.68 4.69
C LYS A 584 22.90 41.54 3.24
N LEU A 585 22.07 41.00 2.35
CA LEU A 585 22.38 40.88 0.92
C LEU A 585 22.04 42.16 0.14
N GLN A 586 21.11 42.97 0.66
CA GLN A 586 20.69 44.26 0.09
C GLN A 586 21.58 45.42 0.56
N ALA A 587 22.27 45.27 1.70
CA ALA A 587 23.32 46.16 2.21
C ALA A 587 24.71 45.85 1.60
#